data_AF-A0A4Y2NJI3-F1
#
_entry.id   AF-A0A4Y2NJI3-F1
#
_cell.length_a   1.000
_cell.length_b   1.000
_cell.length_c   1.000
_cell.angle_alpha   90.00
_cell.angle_beta   90.00
_cell.angle_gamma   90.00
#
_symmetry.space_group_name_H-M   'P 1'
#
loop_
_entity.id
_entity.type
_entity.pdbx_description
1 polymer ?
#
loop_
_entity_poly.entity_id
_entity_poly.type
_entity_poly.pdbx_seq_one_letter_code
_entity_poly.pdbx_strand_id
1 'polypeptide(L)'
;MGIDMKLAKREERVLLRVIEQENRRSKAHHSSEIDDNFMDSSEESSSTEDISDQPWPSSNIAQSSLEENINAQIELRMGIVQAVAEYLGHNMDGLAINRNTIQRYREDFRKTKATRIKELFKENEPSFVCVQWDSKLLPALNVRDLKSERLPIIVTYKDEEKLLVVPKLENSSGKEQDMAVWNDLKDWGLKDKAQILCSDTTSSNTGRINGAITFLELYADREMTYFPCRYHIYELVLRSVFECELNEVTSSPVVAFFKKIRAKWNNLEKENYMDGYKYLNAICSESEILSNVNYLSNALKNKNLKNDYQELVELGIVFIGRNSDSTIKIRPPGALHHARWMAKAIYSFKIFLFRQLLSLKMSEVNGLKNICLFLVTVYVKSWLESSSAIGAPLNDLMFLKKLKKYENINQGISSIALKKFCNHLWCLNEESSILAIFDKNVNIASKKRIIENLKRKNLHTERKCIVQHYGVPFLLGKILILTLYILFPKNNFY
;
A
#
# COMPACT_ATOMS: atom_id res chain seq x y z
N MET A 1 17.77 27.88 14.71
CA MET A 1 18.43 28.28 13.44
C MET A 1 19.71 27.47 13.30
N GLY A 2 19.88 26.80 12.17
CA GLY A 2 20.99 25.89 11.89
C GLY A 2 20.72 25.18 10.57
N ILE A 3 20.56 25.96 9.49
CA ILE A 3 20.57 25.43 8.14
C ILE A 3 22.04 25.13 7.84
N ASP A 4 22.37 23.88 7.59
CA ASP A 4 23.67 23.52 7.04
C ASP A 4 23.75 24.14 5.63
N MET A 5 24.29 25.37 5.55
CA MET A 5 24.45 26.13 4.31
C MET A 5 25.26 25.36 3.26
N LYS A 6 26.03 24.33 3.64
CA LYS A 6 26.73 23.48 2.67
C LYS A 6 25.79 22.49 1.99
N LEU A 7 24.78 21.99 2.70
CA LEU A 7 23.72 21.15 2.13
C LEU A 7 22.85 21.97 1.19
N ALA A 8 22.38 23.14 1.63
CA ALA A 8 21.55 24.04 0.81
C ALA A 8 22.23 24.48 -0.49
N LYS A 9 23.53 24.84 -0.45
CA LYS A 9 24.32 25.18 -1.65
C LYS A 9 24.65 23.97 -2.53
N ARG A 10 24.60 22.75 -1.99
CA ARG A 10 24.76 21.51 -2.77
C ARG A 10 23.44 21.15 -3.46
N GLU A 11 22.33 21.37 -2.78
CA GLU A 11 20.96 21.16 -3.27
C GLU A 11 20.58 22.14 -4.38
N GLU A 12 20.90 23.43 -4.24
CA GLU A 12 20.70 24.45 -5.28
C GLU A 12 21.50 24.15 -6.54
N ARG A 13 22.74 23.66 -6.40
CA ARG A 13 23.59 23.21 -7.52
C ARG A 13 23.10 21.91 -8.19
N VAL A 14 22.27 21.12 -7.52
CA VAL A 14 21.64 19.95 -8.15
C VAL A 14 20.38 20.39 -8.90
N LEU A 15 19.58 21.28 -8.32
CA LEU A 15 18.40 21.84 -8.97
C LEU A 15 18.75 22.57 -10.28
N LEU A 16 19.79 23.41 -10.26
CA LEU A 16 20.27 24.10 -11.46
C LEU A 16 20.75 23.11 -12.55
N ARG A 17 21.40 22.00 -12.15
CA ARG A 17 21.85 20.98 -13.10
C ARG A 17 20.70 20.19 -13.73
N VAL A 18 19.62 19.93 -12.98
CA VAL A 18 18.43 19.26 -13.50
C VAL A 18 17.71 20.16 -14.52
N ILE A 19 17.50 21.44 -14.18
CA ILE A 19 16.91 22.44 -15.09
C ILE A 19 17.76 22.61 -16.36
N GLU A 20 19.08 22.66 -16.22
CA GLU A 20 19.99 22.79 -17.35
C GLU A 20 20.00 21.55 -18.25
N GLN A 21 19.90 20.36 -17.67
CA GLN A 21 19.80 19.10 -18.42
C GLN A 21 18.47 18.98 -19.18
N GLU A 22 17.39 19.51 -18.62
CA GLU A 22 16.07 19.57 -19.25
C GLU A 22 16.05 20.56 -20.43
N ASN A 23 16.66 21.74 -20.26
CA ASN A 23 16.83 22.69 -21.36
C ASN A 23 17.70 22.14 -22.51
N ARG A 24 18.69 21.29 -22.20
CA ARG A 24 19.49 20.59 -23.23
C ARG A 24 18.69 19.50 -23.94
N ARG A 25 17.84 18.75 -23.23
CA ARG A 25 16.97 17.71 -23.82
C ARG A 25 15.85 18.30 -24.69
N SER A 26 15.24 19.40 -24.26
CA SER A 26 14.24 20.11 -25.07
C SER A 26 14.83 20.68 -26.37
N LYS A 27 16.10 21.14 -26.33
CA LYS A 27 16.83 21.56 -27.54
C LYS A 27 17.22 20.38 -28.44
N ALA A 28 17.59 19.24 -27.85
CA ALA A 28 17.91 18.03 -28.60
C ALA A 28 16.68 17.40 -29.29
N HIS A 29 15.51 17.45 -28.64
CA HIS A 29 14.25 17.01 -29.25
C HIS A 29 13.79 17.89 -30.43
N HIS A 30 14.13 19.18 -30.44
CA HIS A 30 13.89 20.04 -31.59
C HIS A 30 14.89 19.84 -32.74
N SER A 31 16.09 19.31 -32.47
CA SER A 31 17.05 18.97 -33.52
C SER A 31 16.87 17.55 -34.09
N SER A 32 16.26 16.63 -33.34
CA SER A 32 16.07 15.24 -33.76
C SER A 32 14.83 15.01 -34.64
N GLU A 33 13.92 15.99 -34.78
CA GLU A 33 12.81 15.90 -35.75
C GLU A 33 13.28 16.15 -37.21
N ILE A 34 14.55 16.50 -37.42
CA ILE A 34 15.08 16.88 -38.75
C ILE A 34 16.02 15.82 -39.37
N ASP A 35 16.64 14.93 -38.59
CA ASP A 35 17.60 13.95 -39.13
C ASP A 35 17.43 12.56 -38.47
N ASP A 36 16.57 11.72 -39.05
CA ASP A 36 16.58 10.28 -38.81
C ASP A 36 16.80 9.54 -40.15
N ASN A 37 18.08 9.38 -40.49
CA ASN A 37 18.57 8.33 -41.37
C ASN A 37 19.88 7.76 -40.78
N PHE A 38 19.81 6.47 -40.40
CA PHE A 38 20.90 5.48 -40.46
C PHE A 38 21.80 5.18 -39.22
N MET A 39 21.70 3.90 -38.82
CA MET A 39 22.64 2.93 -38.23
C MET A 39 23.36 3.11 -36.87
N ASP A 40 22.92 2.24 -35.95
CA ASP A 40 23.63 1.14 -35.26
C ASP A 40 25.17 1.16 -35.17
N SER A 41 25.70 1.20 -33.94
CA SER A 41 26.82 0.34 -33.51
C SER A 41 27.03 0.40 -31.99
N SER A 42 27.22 -0.79 -31.45
CA SER A 42 27.63 -1.20 -30.12
C SER A 42 29.01 -0.71 -29.71
N GLU A 43 29.24 -0.51 -28.40
CA GLU A 43 30.33 -1.18 -27.67
C GLU A 43 30.19 -1.03 -26.14
N GLU A 44 30.34 -2.17 -25.47
CA GLU A 44 30.33 -2.38 -24.03
C GLU A 44 31.66 -1.94 -23.37
N SER A 45 31.61 -1.60 -22.08
CA SER A 45 32.73 -1.94 -21.18
C SER A 45 32.21 -2.19 -19.77
N SER A 46 32.13 -3.47 -19.42
CA SER A 46 31.86 -4.02 -18.09
C SER A 46 33.15 -4.06 -17.26
N SER A 47 33.05 -3.72 -15.97
CA SER A 47 33.97 -4.22 -14.94
C SER A 47 33.17 -4.58 -13.69
N THR A 48 32.81 -5.87 -13.61
CA THR A 48 32.23 -6.54 -12.44
C THR A 48 33.34 -7.20 -11.63
N GLU A 49 33.37 -6.94 -10.32
CA GLU A 49 34.07 -7.81 -9.36
C GLU A 49 33.06 -8.79 -8.76
N ASP A 50 33.40 -10.08 -8.88
CA ASP A 50 32.68 -11.24 -8.41
C ASP A 50 32.61 -11.33 -6.87
N ILE A 51 31.41 -11.61 -6.34
CA ILE A 51 31.26 -12.40 -5.12
C ILE A 51 30.29 -13.54 -5.43
N SER A 52 30.83 -14.75 -5.34
CA SER A 52 30.22 -16.05 -5.60
C SER A 52 28.97 -16.30 -4.73
N ASP A 53 27.83 -16.55 -5.39
CA ASP A 53 26.67 -17.26 -4.80
C ASP A 53 26.32 -18.48 -5.67
N GLN A 54 26.39 -19.67 -5.07
CA GLN A 54 25.96 -20.95 -5.65
C GLN A 54 24.42 -21.01 -5.82
N PRO A 55 23.90 -21.84 -6.75
CA PRO A 55 22.62 -21.65 -7.41
C PRO A 55 21.40 -22.11 -6.57
N TRP A 56 20.39 -21.26 -6.50
CA TRP A 56 19.05 -21.62 -6.03
C TRP A 56 18.35 -22.53 -7.07
N PRO A 57 17.61 -23.58 -6.66
CA PRO A 57 16.71 -24.28 -7.55
C PRO A 57 15.50 -23.41 -7.92
N SER A 58 15.56 -22.88 -9.14
CA SER A 58 14.48 -22.55 -10.07
C SER A 58 13.44 -21.48 -9.71
N SER A 59 13.75 -20.23 -10.08
CA SER A 59 12.81 -19.33 -10.77
C SER A 59 12.26 -19.93 -12.07
N ASN A 60 12.94 -20.95 -12.62
CA ASN A 60 12.57 -21.67 -13.85
C ASN A 60 11.12 -22.20 -13.86
N ILE A 61 10.60 -22.71 -12.73
CA ILE A 61 9.26 -23.33 -12.70
C ILE A 61 8.15 -22.28 -12.86
N ALA A 62 8.33 -21.07 -12.33
CA ALA A 62 7.29 -20.06 -12.34
C ALA A 62 7.15 -19.37 -13.70
N GLN A 63 8.25 -19.13 -14.41
CA GLN A 63 8.24 -18.45 -15.70
C GLN A 63 8.00 -19.43 -16.86
N SER A 64 8.53 -20.66 -16.81
CA SER A 64 8.14 -21.73 -17.73
C SER A 64 6.64 -21.98 -17.64
N SER A 65 6.08 -22.05 -16.42
CA SER A 65 4.63 -22.17 -16.26
C SER A 65 3.84 -20.98 -16.81
N LEU A 66 4.38 -19.76 -16.80
CA LEU A 66 3.67 -18.58 -17.31
C LEU A 66 3.68 -18.54 -18.84
N GLU A 67 4.82 -18.83 -19.47
CA GLU A 67 4.95 -18.93 -20.93
C GLU A 67 4.18 -20.15 -21.46
N GLU A 68 4.27 -21.31 -20.79
CA GLU A 68 3.45 -22.50 -21.05
C GLU A 68 1.97 -22.18 -20.87
N ASN A 69 1.56 -21.44 -19.83
CA ASN A 69 0.17 -21.04 -19.66
C ASN A 69 -0.31 -20.06 -20.75
N ILE A 70 0.54 -19.15 -21.21
CA ILE A 70 0.20 -18.24 -22.32
C ILE A 70 0.06 -19.04 -23.62
N ASN A 71 0.99 -19.96 -23.89
CA ASN A 71 0.99 -20.82 -25.07
C ASN A 71 -0.23 -21.75 -25.06
N ALA A 72 -0.47 -22.46 -23.96
CA ALA A 72 -1.64 -23.31 -23.76
C ALA A 72 -2.95 -22.52 -23.88
N GLN A 73 -3.00 -21.27 -23.40
CA GLN A 73 -4.17 -20.40 -23.62
C GLN A 73 -4.35 -20.00 -25.08
N ILE A 74 -3.28 -19.80 -25.84
CA ILE A 74 -3.38 -19.49 -27.28
C ILE A 74 -3.86 -20.74 -28.03
N GLU A 75 -3.32 -21.91 -27.72
CA GLU A 75 -3.72 -23.19 -28.30
C GLU A 75 -5.18 -23.55 -28.00
N LEU A 76 -5.60 -23.41 -26.74
CA LEU A 76 -6.99 -23.61 -26.34
C LEU A 76 -7.94 -22.67 -27.12
N ARG A 77 -7.53 -21.42 -27.33
CA ARG A 77 -8.33 -20.45 -28.09
C ARG A 77 -8.37 -20.77 -29.58
N MET A 78 -7.26 -21.23 -30.16
CA MET A 78 -7.23 -21.73 -31.53
C MET A 78 -8.25 -22.87 -31.68
N GLY A 79 -8.22 -23.83 -30.76
CA GLY A 79 -9.17 -24.95 -30.74
C GLY A 79 -10.64 -24.50 -30.62
N ILE A 80 -10.93 -23.52 -29.77
CA ILE A 80 -12.30 -22.97 -29.64
C ILE A 80 -12.75 -22.29 -30.93
N VAL A 81 -11.91 -21.45 -31.53
CA VAL A 81 -12.27 -20.73 -32.78
C VAL A 81 -12.49 -21.72 -33.92
N GLN A 82 -11.63 -22.74 -34.03
CA GLN A 82 -11.77 -23.81 -35.00
C GLN A 82 -13.06 -24.61 -34.80
N ALA A 83 -13.32 -25.09 -33.59
CA ALA A 83 -14.53 -25.85 -33.29
C ALA A 83 -15.83 -25.05 -33.57
N VAL A 84 -15.83 -23.75 -33.27
CA VAL A 84 -16.96 -22.87 -33.59
C VAL A 84 -17.10 -22.67 -35.11
N ALA A 85 -16.00 -22.47 -35.82
CA ALA A 85 -16.03 -22.32 -37.27
C ALA A 85 -16.55 -23.58 -37.98
N GLU A 86 -16.08 -24.76 -37.56
CA GLU A 86 -16.55 -26.06 -38.06
C GLU A 86 -18.05 -26.26 -37.78
N TYR A 87 -18.51 -25.97 -36.56
CA TYR A 87 -19.92 -26.06 -36.19
C TYR A 87 -20.81 -25.12 -37.03
N LEU A 88 -20.31 -23.93 -37.38
CA LEU A 88 -21.01 -22.96 -38.22
C LEU A 88 -20.91 -23.28 -39.72
N GLY A 89 -20.26 -24.37 -40.11
CA GLY A 89 -20.14 -24.81 -41.51
C GLY A 89 -19.10 -24.03 -42.33
N HIS A 90 -18.15 -23.34 -41.68
CA HIS A 90 -17.07 -22.65 -42.38
C HIS A 90 -15.98 -23.64 -42.82
N ASN A 91 -15.41 -23.43 -44.01
CA ASN A 91 -14.25 -24.18 -44.48
C ASN A 91 -12.98 -23.73 -43.73
N MET A 92 -12.34 -24.68 -43.05
CA MET A 92 -11.12 -24.47 -42.28
C MET A 92 -9.90 -24.08 -43.12
N ASP A 93 -9.83 -24.50 -44.38
CA ASP A 93 -8.72 -24.18 -45.28
C ASP A 93 -8.69 -22.68 -45.66
N GLY A 94 -9.83 -21.99 -45.55
CA GLY A 94 -9.96 -20.56 -45.81
C GLY A 94 -9.70 -19.68 -44.58
N LEU A 95 -9.52 -20.27 -43.39
CA LEU A 95 -9.39 -19.56 -42.13
C LEU A 95 -7.91 -19.48 -41.73
N ALA A 96 -7.33 -18.28 -41.75
CA ALA A 96 -5.95 -18.03 -41.32
C ALA A 96 -5.80 -18.05 -39.78
N ILE A 97 -6.15 -19.17 -39.14
CA ILE A 97 -6.06 -19.38 -37.70
C ILE A 97 -4.65 -19.87 -37.38
N ASN A 98 -3.75 -18.93 -37.13
CA ASN A 98 -2.43 -19.22 -36.57
C ASN A 98 -2.14 -18.29 -35.38
N ARG A 99 -1.11 -18.66 -34.61
CA ARG A 99 -0.68 -17.94 -33.41
C ARG A 99 -0.48 -16.44 -33.65
N ASN A 100 0.20 -16.07 -34.72
CA ASN A 100 0.51 -14.68 -35.05
C ASN A 100 -0.74 -13.89 -35.43
N THR A 101 -1.64 -14.49 -36.21
CA THR A 101 -2.93 -13.86 -36.57
C THR A 101 -3.77 -13.59 -35.33
N ILE A 102 -3.92 -14.57 -34.42
CA ILE A 102 -4.66 -14.38 -33.17
C ILE A 102 -4.01 -13.33 -32.29
N GLN A 103 -2.69 -13.32 -32.19
CA GLN A 103 -1.98 -12.31 -31.42
C GLN A 103 -2.27 -10.89 -31.95
N ARG A 104 -2.08 -10.67 -33.26
CA ARG A 104 -2.35 -9.36 -33.90
C ARG A 104 -3.80 -8.94 -33.72
N TYR A 105 -4.76 -9.83 -33.95
CA TYR A 105 -6.18 -9.54 -33.75
C TYR A 105 -6.49 -9.15 -32.30
N ARG A 106 -5.86 -9.82 -31.32
CA ARG A 106 -6.02 -9.47 -29.90
C ARG A 106 -5.40 -8.12 -29.55
N GLU A 107 -4.23 -7.81 -30.12
CA GLU A 107 -3.61 -6.50 -29.94
C GLU A 107 -4.49 -5.40 -30.50
N ASP A 108 -5.00 -5.58 -31.72
CA ASP A 108 -5.91 -4.63 -32.37
C ASP A 108 -7.23 -4.48 -31.61
N PHE A 109 -7.87 -5.59 -31.24
CA PHE A 109 -9.09 -5.56 -30.45
C PHE A 109 -8.90 -4.86 -29.10
N ARG A 110 -7.77 -5.09 -28.41
CA ARG A 110 -7.46 -4.41 -27.15
C ARG A 110 -7.23 -2.91 -27.36
N LYS A 111 -6.55 -2.51 -28.44
CA LYS A 111 -6.38 -1.09 -28.80
C LYS A 111 -7.73 -0.43 -29.04
N THR A 112 -8.57 -1.01 -29.90
CA THR A 112 -9.93 -0.51 -30.18
C THR A 112 -10.78 -0.43 -28.91
N LYS A 113 -10.74 -1.46 -28.07
CA LYS A 113 -11.46 -1.46 -26.78
C LYS A 113 -10.91 -0.39 -25.83
N ALA A 114 -9.60 -0.18 -25.75
CA ALA A 114 -8.99 0.84 -24.91
C ALA A 114 -9.38 2.25 -25.38
N THR A 115 -9.35 2.52 -26.69
CA THR A 115 -9.81 3.79 -27.27
C THR A 115 -11.27 4.05 -26.92
N ARG A 116 -12.17 3.09 -27.16
CA ARG A 116 -13.59 3.22 -26.82
C ARG A 116 -13.80 3.47 -25.32
N ILE A 117 -13.06 2.77 -24.47
CA ILE A 117 -13.12 2.96 -23.02
C ILE A 117 -12.71 4.39 -22.62
N LYS A 118 -11.69 4.94 -23.28
CA LYS A 118 -11.20 6.29 -23.02
C LYS A 118 -12.17 7.36 -23.52
N GLU A 119 -12.76 7.17 -24.69
CA GLU A 119 -13.81 8.05 -25.23
C GLU A 119 -15.04 8.10 -24.33
N LEU A 120 -15.58 6.94 -23.94
CA LEU A 120 -16.70 6.86 -23.01
C LEU A 120 -16.39 7.52 -21.66
N PHE A 121 -15.14 7.41 -21.19
CA PHE A 121 -14.76 8.07 -19.95
C PHE A 121 -14.76 9.61 -20.08
N LYS A 122 -14.40 10.17 -21.24
CA LYS A 122 -14.41 11.62 -21.45
C LYS A 122 -15.82 12.21 -21.31
N GLU A 123 -16.85 11.46 -21.68
CA GLU A 123 -18.27 11.85 -21.53
C GLU A 123 -18.68 12.10 -20.06
N ASN A 124 -17.96 11.53 -19.08
CA ASN A 124 -18.28 11.72 -17.66
C ASN A 124 -17.96 13.13 -17.14
N GLU A 125 -17.08 13.86 -17.83
CA GLU A 125 -16.59 15.19 -17.51
C GLU A 125 -16.41 15.44 -15.99
N PRO A 126 -15.48 14.73 -15.32
CA PRO A 126 -15.26 14.94 -13.90
C PRO A 126 -14.80 16.38 -13.64
N SER A 127 -15.34 17.02 -12.60
CA SER A 127 -14.91 18.36 -12.16
C SER A 127 -13.60 18.32 -11.39
N PHE A 128 -13.37 17.22 -10.65
CA PHE A 128 -12.10 16.90 -10.02
C PHE A 128 -11.92 15.38 -9.95
N VAL A 129 -10.68 14.95 -9.78
CA VAL A 129 -10.32 13.54 -9.57
C VAL A 129 -9.32 13.40 -8.42
N CYS A 130 -9.40 12.26 -7.73
CA CYS A 130 -8.35 11.77 -6.84
C CYS A 130 -7.49 10.77 -7.62
N VAL A 131 -6.21 11.06 -7.78
CA VAL A 131 -5.25 10.23 -8.52
C VAL A 131 -4.54 9.32 -7.53
N GLN A 132 -4.57 8.01 -7.79
CA GLN A 132 -3.88 7.01 -6.99
C GLN A 132 -2.88 6.23 -7.82
N TRP A 133 -1.72 5.96 -7.25
CA TRP A 133 -0.76 5.05 -7.85
C TRP A 133 -0.05 4.21 -6.79
N ASP A 134 0.33 3.00 -7.19
CA ASP A 134 1.15 2.08 -6.41
C ASP A 134 2.07 1.32 -7.37
N SER A 135 3.32 1.13 -7.01
CA SER A 135 4.31 0.49 -7.88
C SER A 135 4.41 -1.00 -7.57
N LYS A 136 4.48 -1.84 -8.60
CA LYS A 136 4.71 -3.28 -8.45
C LYS A 136 5.77 -3.82 -9.41
N LEU A 137 6.81 -4.42 -8.85
CA LEU A 137 7.73 -5.29 -9.58
C LEU A 137 7.00 -6.55 -10.07
N LEU A 138 6.89 -6.68 -11.40
CA LEU A 138 6.35 -7.85 -12.09
C LEU A 138 7.43 -8.51 -12.95
N PRO A 139 7.39 -9.84 -13.16
CA PRO A 139 8.26 -10.50 -14.14
C PRO A 139 8.14 -9.84 -15.51
N ALA A 140 9.28 -9.56 -16.15
CA ALA A 140 9.31 -9.07 -17.51
C ALA A 140 8.88 -10.18 -18.47
N LEU A 141 8.13 -9.81 -19.52
CA LEU A 141 7.57 -10.77 -20.47
C LEU A 141 8.61 -11.43 -21.39
N ASN A 142 9.79 -10.81 -21.57
CA ASN A 142 10.70 -11.13 -22.66
C ASN A 142 12.12 -11.54 -22.22
N VAL A 143 12.43 -11.49 -20.93
CA VAL A 143 13.77 -11.82 -20.41
C VAL A 143 13.61 -12.60 -19.11
N ARG A 144 14.22 -13.78 -19.06
CA ARG A 144 14.22 -14.65 -17.87
C ARG A 144 14.86 -13.90 -16.70
N ASP A 145 14.26 -14.00 -15.52
CA ASP A 145 14.72 -13.37 -14.26
C ASP A 145 14.74 -11.83 -14.22
N LEU A 146 14.44 -11.14 -15.32
CA LEU A 146 14.29 -9.69 -15.30
C LEU A 146 12.93 -9.32 -14.71
N LYS A 147 12.93 -8.42 -13.72
CA LYS A 147 11.71 -7.79 -13.22
C LYS A 147 11.58 -6.41 -13.82
N SER A 148 10.35 -6.00 -14.06
CA SER A 148 10.03 -4.66 -14.53
C SER A 148 9.02 -4.03 -13.60
N GLU A 149 9.26 -2.77 -13.27
CA GLU A 149 8.35 -1.97 -12.47
C GLU A 149 7.10 -1.65 -13.30
N ARG A 150 5.93 -1.76 -12.68
CA ARG A 150 4.64 -1.41 -13.27
C ARG A 150 3.89 -0.51 -12.30
N LEU A 151 3.31 0.56 -12.84
CA LEU A 151 2.68 1.60 -12.03
C LEU A 151 1.19 1.74 -12.34
N PRO A 152 0.29 0.89 -11.82
CA PRO A 152 -1.13 1.15 -11.93
C PRO A 152 -1.50 2.58 -11.53
N ILE A 153 -2.06 3.35 -12.45
CA ILE A 153 -2.59 4.70 -12.21
C ILE A 153 -4.10 4.62 -12.28
N ILE A 154 -4.74 4.91 -11.16
CA ILE A 154 -6.18 4.86 -10.96
C ILE A 154 -6.66 6.27 -10.63
N VAL A 155 -7.84 6.64 -11.10
CA VAL A 155 -8.53 7.84 -10.65
C VAL A 155 -9.86 7.48 -10.02
N THR A 156 -10.20 8.16 -8.94
CA THR A 156 -11.54 8.11 -8.33
C THR A 156 -12.27 9.42 -8.59
N TYR A 157 -13.53 9.31 -9.00
CA TYR A 157 -14.44 10.43 -9.28
C TYR A 157 -15.88 9.96 -9.06
N LYS A 158 -16.76 10.80 -8.50
CA LYS A 158 -18.20 10.48 -8.32
C LYS A 158 -18.47 9.06 -7.74
N ASP A 159 -17.67 8.63 -6.77
CA ASP A 159 -17.70 7.28 -6.17
C ASP A 159 -17.38 6.10 -7.12
N GLU A 160 -16.86 6.38 -8.31
CA GLU A 160 -16.34 5.40 -9.27
C GLU A 160 -14.82 5.39 -9.28
N GLU A 161 -14.25 4.21 -9.56
CA GLU A 161 -12.81 4.03 -9.78
C GLU A 161 -12.53 3.70 -11.25
N LYS A 162 -11.47 4.30 -11.79
CA LYS A 162 -11.04 4.08 -13.16
C LYS A 162 -9.54 3.83 -13.23
N LEU A 163 -9.17 2.63 -13.64
CA LEU A 163 -7.80 2.36 -14.09
C LEU A 163 -7.57 3.09 -15.41
N LEU A 164 -6.62 4.03 -15.42
CA LEU A 164 -6.19 4.72 -16.62
C LEU A 164 -5.23 3.85 -17.43
N VAL A 165 -4.16 3.40 -16.77
CA VAL A 165 -3.03 2.74 -17.43
C VAL A 165 -2.13 2.05 -16.40
N VAL A 166 -1.27 1.15 -16.89
CA VAL A 166 -0.27 0.43 -16.10
C VAL A 166 1.07 0.51 -16.86
N PRO A 167 1.73 1.69 -16.88
CA PRO A 167 2.95 1.89 -17.63
C PRO A 167 4.09 1.07 -17.01
N LYS A 168 5.04 0.69 -17.88
CA LYS A 168 6.33 0.15 -17.47
C LYS A 168 7.23 1.31 -17.11
N LEU A 169 7.83 1.26 -15.93
CA LEU A 169 8.85 2.23 -15.53
C LEU A 169 10.25 1.64 -15.72
N GLU A 170 11.22 2.49 -16.00
CA GLU A 170 12.64 2.11 -16.02
C GLU A 170 13.17 1.82 -14.61
N ASN A 171 12.73 2.61 -13.64
CA ASN A 171 13.09 2.47 -12.22
C ASN A 171 11.97 3.00 -11.32
N SER A 172 12.09 2.78 -10.01
CA SER A 172 11.08 3.18 -9.01
C SER A 172 11.30 4.59 -8.45
N SER A 173 12.11 5.44 -9.08
CA SER A 173 12.37 6.80 -8.57
C SER A 173 11.13 7.68 -8.61
N GLY A 174 11.09 8.70 -7.76
CA GLY A 174 9.97 9.65 -7.74
C GLY A 174 9.78 10.38 -9.06
N LYS A 175 10.87 10.74 -9.73
CA LYS A 175 10.84 11.39 -11.04
C LYS A 175 10.18 10.51 -12.10
N GLU A 176 10.54 9.24 -12.15
CA GLU A 176 9.98 8.31 -13.14
C GLU A 176 8.49 8.04 -12.88
N GLN A 177 8.10 7.89 -11.61
CA GLN A 177 6.70 7.74 -11.23
C GLN A 177 5.87 8.98 -11.57
N ASP A 178 6.38 10.17 -11.26
CA ASP A 178 5.73 11.44 -11.59
C ASP A 178 5.58 11.63 -13.10
N MET A 179 6.64 11.43 -13.89
CA MET A 179 6.58 11.59 -15.35
C MET A 179 5.51 10.69 -15.97
N ALA A 180 5.41 9.43 -15.51
CA ALA A 180 4.35 8.51 -15.92
C ALA A 180 2.96 9.06 -15.56
N VAL A 181 2.73 9.37 -14.27
CA VAL A 181 1.46 9.90 -13.78
C VAL A 181 1.04 11.16 -14.54
N TRP A 182 1.95 12.11 -14.72
CA TRP A 182 1.65 13.39 -15.36
C TRP A 182 1.34 13.24 -16.86
N ASN A 183 2.12 12.43 -17.58
CA ASN A 183 1.88 12.17 -19.00
C ASN A 183 0.54 11.46 -19.21
N ASP A 184 0.20 10.50 -18.35
CA ASP A 184 -1.06 9.78 -18.43
C ASP A 184 -2.25 10.69 -18.05
N LEU A 185 -2.10 11.58 -17.05
CA LEU A 185 -3.12 12.58 -16.76
C LEU A 185 -3.34 13.55 -17.92
N LYS A 186 -2.27 13.95 -18.63
CA LYS A 186 -2.38 14.76 -19.85
C LYS A 186 -3.11 14.01 -20.96
N ASP A 187 -2.70 12.76 -21.23
CA ASP A 187 -3.28 11.91 -22.26
C ASP A 187 -4.79 11.68 -22.04
N TRP A 188 -5.22 11.59 -20.79
CA TRP A 188 -6.62 11.44 -20.39
C TRP A 188 -7.38 12.77 -20.21
N GLY A 189 -6.74 13.93 -20.38
CA GLY A 189 -7.38 15.24 -20.21
C GLY A 189 -7.76 15.57 -18.76
N LEU A 190 -7.00 15.06 -17.80
CA LEU A 190 -7.26 15.15 -16.36
C LEU A 190 -6.27 16.04 -15.59
N LYS A 191 -5.22 16.58 -16.23
CA LYS A 191 -4.17 17.38 -15.58
C LYS A 191 -4.70 18.52 -14.70
N ASP A 192 -5.71 19.26 -15.17
CA ASP A 192 -6.28 20.40 -14.46
C ASP A 192 -7.36 19.99 -13.45
N LYS A 193 -7.80 18.72 -13.53
CA LYS A 193 -8.83 18.12 -12.69
C LYS A 193 -8.25 17.34 -11.50
N ALA A 194 -6.97 16.98 -11.54
CA ALA A 194 -6.30 16.24 -10.47
C ALA A 194 -6.14 17.11 -9.21
N GLN A 195 -7.03 16.97 -8.22
CA GLN A 195 -6.98 17.80 -7.01
C GLN A 195 -6.37 17.08 -5.82
N ILE A 196 -6.51 15.75 -5.80
CA ILE A 196 -6.06 14.92 -4.69
C ILE A 196 -5.08 13.88 -5.23
N LEU A 197 -3.97 13.69 -4.55
CA LEU A 197 -2.99 12.64 -4.82
C LEU A 197 -3.03 11.60 -3.70
N CYS A 198 -2.90 10.32 -4.03
CA CYS A 198 -2.86 9.24 -3.05
C CYS A 198 -1.84 8.17 -3.45
N SER A 199 -0.90 7.91 -2.56
CA SER A 199 0.21 6.96 -2.79
C SER A 199 0.69 6.44 -1.45
N ASP A 200 1.56 5.43 -1.46
CA ASP A 200 2.32 5.07 -0.27
C ASP A 200 3.22 6.22 0.22
N THR A 201 3.74 6.10 1.44
CA THR A 201 4.59 7.13 2.07
C THR A 201 6.08 6.88 1.87
N THR A 202 6.46 6.17 0.80
CA THR A 202 7.86 5.95 0.46
C THR A 202 8.56 7.25 0.10
N SER A 203 9.89 7.26 0.19
CA SER A 203 10.70 8.43 -0.17
C SER A 203 10.61 8.79 -1.66
N SER A 204 10.38 7.81 -2.54
CA SER A 204 10.13 8.04 -3.97
C SER A 204 8.84 8.82 -4.19
N ASN A 205 7.82 8.66 -3.36
CA ASN A 205 6.57 9.41 -3.51
C ASN A 205 6.57 10.73 -2.72
N THR A 206 7.04 10.70 -1.47
CA THR A 206 6.87 11.80 -0.50
C THR A 206 8.15 12.59 -0.20
N GLY A 207 9.26 12.25 -0.87
CA GLY A 207 10.54 12.93 -0.73
C GLY A 207 10.41 14.43 -1.02
N ARG A 208 10.99 15.27 -0.17
CA ARG A 208 10.83 16.74 -0.23
C ARG A 208 11.34 17.37 -1.54
N ILE A 209 12.33 16.73 -2.19
CA ILE A 209 13.01 17.26 -3.37
C ILE A 209 12.75 16.35 -4.58
N ASN A 210 12.96 15.04 -4.40
CA ASN A 210 12.88 14.05 -5.47
C ASN A 210 11.64 13.14 -5.35
N GLY A 211 10.62 13.57 -4.61
CA GLY A 211 9.36 12.84 -4.47
C GLY A 211 8.46 13.09 -5.67
N ALA A 212 7.74 12.06 -6.12
CA ALA A 212 6.76 12.16 -7.21
C ALA A 212 5.74 13.28 -6.96
N ILE A 213 5.25 13.42 -5.71
CA ILE A 213 4.29 14.46 -5.36
C ILE A 213 4.88 15.86 -5.53
N THR A 214 6.15 16.05 -5.15
CA THR A 214 6.83 17.34 -5.32
C THR A 214 6.95 17.72 -6.80
N PHE A 215 7.29 16.77 -7.67
CA PHE A 215 7.34 17.02 -9.10
C PHE A 215 5.95 17.29 -9.71
N LEU A 216 4.92 16.55 -9.29
CA LEU A 216 3.55 16.76 -9.76
C LEU A 216 3.02 18.17 -9.43
N GLU A 217 3.28 18.67 -8.23
CA GLU A 217 2.91 20.05 -7.86
C GLU A 217 3.68 21.09 -8.68
N LEU A 218 4.98 20.85 -8.94
CA LEU A 218 5.79 21.73 -9.78
C LEU A 218 5.28 21.76 -11.23
N TYR A 219 4.92 20.62 -11.80
CA TYR A 219 4.41 20.56 -13.17
C TYR A 219 2.99 21.12 -13.31
N ALA A 220 2.16 20.95 -12.29
CA ALA A 220 0.82 21.51 -12.27
C ALA A 220 0.80 23.01 -11.96
N ASP A 221 1.94 23.57 -11.52
CA ASP A 221 2.08 24.94 -11.02
C ASP A 221 0.99 25.32 -10.00
N ARG A 222 0.65 24.35 -9.14
CA ARG A 222 -0.34 24.53 -8.09
C ARG A 222 -0.17 23.53 -6.98
N GLU A 223 -0.66 23.95 -5.83
CA GLU A 223 -0.83 23.12 -4.66
C GLU A 223 -1.87 22.00 -4.89
N MET A 224 -1.55 20.79 -4.45
CA MET A 224 -2.47 19.65 -4.46
C MET A 224 -2.62 19.05 -3.06
N THR A 225 -3.81 18.52 -2.76
CA THR A 225 -4.05 17.82 -1.49
C THR A 225 -3.50 16.41 -1.57
N TYR A 226 -2.76 15.98 -0.55
CA TYR A 226 -2.20 14.63 -0.51
C TYR A 226 -2.83 13.79 0.59
N PHE A 227 -3.39 12.64 0.21
CA PHE A 227 -3.90 11.61 1.11
C PHE A 227 -2.96 10.41 1.09
N PRO A 228 -2.07 10.27 2.10
CA PRO A 228 -1.20 9.11 2.15
C PRO A 228 -1.97 7.83 2.40
N CYS A 229 -1.47 6.74 1.83
CA CYS A 229 -2.03 5.41 2.03
C CYS A 229 -1.94 5.01 3.51
N ARG A 230 -3.07 5.07 4.22
CA ARG A 230 -3.17 4.71 5.64
C ARG A 230 -2.83 3.24 5.87
N TYR A 231 -3.18 2.34 4.94
CA TYR A 231 -2.76 0.94 5.00
C TYR A 231 -1.24 0.81 5.08
N HIS A 232 -0.50 1.58 4.28
CA HIS A 232 0.97 1.57 4.32
C HIS A 232 1.51 2.08 5.67
N ILE A 233 0.89 3.12 6.26
CA ILE A 233 1.26 3.63 7.59
C ILE A 233 1.07 2.55 8.66
N TYR A 234 -0.09 1.89 8.70
CA TYR A 234 -0.36 0.82 9.66
C TYR A 234 0.56 -0.39 9.46
N GLU A 235 0.88 -0.71 8.20
CA GLU A 235 1.86 -1.74 7.87
C GLU A 235 3.24 -1.44 8.51
N LEU A 236 3.71 -0.19 8.43
CA LEU A 236 4.98 0.23 9.04
C LEU A 236 4.94 0.14 10.57
N VAL A 237 3.79 0.46 11.18
CA VAL A 237 3.58 0.32 12.64
C VAL A 237 3.69 -1.15 13.03
N LEU A 238 2.93 -2.02 12.37
CA LEU A 238 2.94 -3.45 12.66
C LEU A 238 4.34 -4.04 12.45
N ARG A 239 5.01 -3.65 11.37
CA ARG A 239 6.41 -4.02 11.11
C ARG A 239 7.31 -3.75 12.31
N SER A 240 7.20 -2.57 12.89
CA SER A 240 8.06 -2.16 14.01
C SER A 240 7.76 -2.97 15.28
N VAL A 241 6.49 -3.35 15.49
CA VAL A 241 6.08 -4.24 16.58
C VAL A 241 6.66 -5.65 16.38
N PHE A 242 6.62 -6.18 15.16
CA PHE A 242 7.23 -7.48 14.85
C PHE A 242 8.74 -7.49 15.09
N GLU A 243 9.44 -6.46 14.61
CA GLU A 243 10.89 -6.33 14.77
C GLU A 243 11.28 -6.22 16.26
N CYS A 244 10.44 -5.58 17.07
CA CYS A 244 10.63 -5.47 18.52
C CYS A 244 10.41 -6.80 19.27
N GLU A 245 9.37 -7.56 18.92
CA GLU A 245 8.96 -8.73 19.71
C GLU A 245 9.65 -10.03 19.29
N LEU A 246 10.07 -10.14 18.03
CA LEU A 246 10.72 -11.34 17.52
C LEU A 246 12.23 -11.20 17.34
N ASN A 247 12.84 -10.05 17.69
CA ASN A 247 14.29 -9.77 17.75
C ASN A 247 15.15 -10.30 16.57
N GLU A 248 14.55 -10.50 15.41
CA GLU A 248 15.17 -11.16 14.28
C GLU A 248 15.15 -10.22 13.09
N VAL A 249 16.35 -9.70 12.77
CA VAL A 249 16.60 -8.86 11.61
C VAL A 249 16.01 -9.55 10.38
N THR A 250 15.18 -8.78 9.68
CA THR A 250 14.45 -9.14 8.48
C THR A 250 15.32 -9.86 7.45
N SER A 251 15.21 -11.19 7.37
CA SER A 251 15.22 -11.94 6.09
C SER A 251 15.04 -13.44 6.27
N SER A 252 15.61 -14.08 7.30
CA SER A 252 15.65 -15.55 7.40
C SER A 252 14.71 -16.19 8.45
N PRO A 253 14.62 -15.69 9.70
CA PRO A 253 13.92 -16.41 10.77
C PRO A 253 12.38 -16.32 10.73
N VAL A 254 11.80 -15.14 10.49
CA VAL A 254 10.34 -14.94 10.30
C VAL A 254 9.80 -15.81 9.16
N VAL A 255 10.58 -15.90 8.07
CA VAL A 255 10.30 -16.80 6.95
C VAL A 255 10.39 -18.25 7.38
N ALA A 256 11.35 -18.61 8.22
CA ALA A 256 11.46 -19.96 8.77
C ALA A 256 10.22 -20.34 9.60
N PHE A 257 9.67 -19.45 10.44
CA PHE A 257 8.42 -19.72 11.18
C PHE A 257 7.25 -20.00 10.23
N PHE A 258 7.09 -19.14 9.23
CA PHE A 258 6.02 -19.28 8.25
C PHE A 258 6.18 -20.55 7.40
N LYS A 259 7.42 -20.91 7.05
CA LYS A 259 7.74 -22.19 6.40
C LYS A 259 7.44 -23.39 7.29
N LYS A 260 7.77 -23.33 8.59
CA LYS A 260 7.51 -24.42 9.57
C LYS A 260 6.03 -24.78 9.64
N ILE A 261 5.14 -23.80 9.81
CA ILE A 261 3.69 -24.07 9.86
C ILE A 261 3.15 -24.56 8.51
N ARG A 262 3.64 -24.02 7.38
CA ARG A 262 3.25 -24.52 6.04
C ARG A 262 3.64 -25.98 5.84
N ALA A 263 4.86 -26.35 6.22
CA ALA A 263 5.36 -27.72 6.05
C ALA A 263 4.58 -28.71 6.91
N LYS A 264 4.22 -28.33 8.14
CA LYS A 264 3.44 -29.18 9.05
C LYS A 264 1.94 -29.17 8.79
N TRP A 265 1.41 -28.23 8.01
CA TRP A 265 -0.02 -27.94 7.91
C TRP A 265 -0.91 -29.17 7.65
N ASN A 266 -0.52 -30.02 6.70
CA ASN A 266 -1.30 -31.19 6.33
C ASN A 266 -1.45 -32.17 7.51
N ASN A 267 -0.46 -32.23 8.39
CA ASN A 267 -0.38 -33.16 9.53
C ASN A 267 -0.93 -32.58 10.85
N LEU A 268 -1.40 -31.32 10.86
CA LEU A 268 -2.01 -30.73 12.06
C LEU A 268 -3.46 -31.20 12.22
N GLU A 269 -3.90 -31.46 13.45
CA GLU A 269 -5.33 -31.51 13.76
C GLU A 269 -5.86 -30.08 13.85
N LYS A 270 -6.84 -29.72 13.01
CA LYS A 270 -7.20 -28.30 12.80
C LYS A 270 -8.11 -27.77 13.91
N GLU A 271 -8.74 -28.69 14.64
CA GLU A 271 -9.63 -28.45 15.76
C GLU A 271 -8.87 -28.35 17.09
N ASN A 272 -7.64 -28.87 17.15
CA ASN A 272 -6.80 -28.92 18.35
C ASN A 272 -5.86 -27.70 18.47
N TYR A 273 -6.45 -26.51 18.42
CA TYR A 273 -5.72 -25.26 18.64
C TYR A 273 -5.96 -24.73 20.06
N MET A 274 -5.06 -23.87 20.52
CA MET A 274 -5.24 -23.14 21.77
C MET A 274 -5.46 -21.65 21.52
N ASP A 275 -6.61 -21.13 21.92
CA ASP A 275 -6.90 -19.70 21.87
C ASP A 275 -6.00 -18.86 22.80
N GLY A 276 -6.20 -17.54 22.73
CA GLY A 276 -5.52 -16.53 23.55
C GLY A 276 -6.39 -15.92 24.64
N TYR A 277 -7.61 -16.44 24.89
CA TYR A 277 -8.59 -15.81 25.79
C TYR A 277 -8.03 -15.61 27.19
N LYS A 278 -7.33 -16.61 27.74
CA LYS A 278 -6.65 -16.52 29.04
C LYS A 278 -5.75 -15.28 29.16
N TYR A 279 -5.00 -14.96 28.10
CA TYR A 279 -4.09 -13.83 28.10
C TYR A 279 -4.82 -12.51 27.86
N LEU A 280 -5.87 -12.53 27.04
CA LEU A 280 -6.67 -11.34 26.75
C LEU A 280 -7.49 -10.90 27.97
N ASN A 281 -8.13 -11.84 28.67
CA ASN A 281 -8.91 -11.59 29.88
C ASN A 281 -8.05 -11.10 31.06
N ALA A 282 -6.73 -11.28 30.98
CA ALA A 282 -5.80 -10.73 31.98
C ALA A 282 -5.51 -9.23 31.75
N ILE A 283 -5.79 -8.68 30.57
CA ILE A 283 -5.43 -7.30 30.19
C ILE A 283 -6.62 -6.44 29.75
N CYS A 284 -7.78 -7.05 29.49
CA CYS A 284 -9.01 -6.40 29.05
C CYS A 284 -10.19 -6.85 29.91
N SER A 285 -11.16 -5.96 30.11
CA SER A 285 -12.43 -6.35 30.73
C SER A 285 -13.28 -7.19 29.77
N GLU A 286 -14.18 -8.01 30.31
CA GLU A 286 -15.12 -8.80 29.51
C GLU A 286 -15.96 -7.91 28.56
N SER A 287 -16.34 -6.72 29.02
CA SER A 287 -17.06 -5.74 28.18
C SER A 287 -16.24 -5.22 27.01
N GLU A 288 -14.93 -5.01 27.18
CA GLU A 288 -14.02 -4.62 26.09
C GLU A 288 -13.85 -5.76 25.08
N ILE A 289 -13.71 -7.00 25.58
CA ILE A 289 -13.61 -8.21 24.75
C ILE A 289 -14.87 -8.39 23.92
N LEU A 290 -16.06 -8.32 24.55
CA LEU A 290 -17.33 -8.47 23.87
C LEU A 290 -17.58 -7.36 22.83
N SER A 291 -17.23 -6.12 23.16
CA SER A 291 -17.33 -4.99 22.23
C SER A 291 -16.48 -5.22 20.98
N ASN A 292 -15.27 -5.74 21.15
CA ASN A 292 -14.36 -6.03 20.05
C ASN A 292 -14.89 -7.17 19.16
N VAL A 293 -15.39 -8.25 19.77
CA VAL A 293 -16.00 -9.37 19.06
C VAL A 293 -17.22 -8.91 18.26
N ASN A 294 -18.10 -8.10 18.86
CA ASN A 294 -19.25 -7.54 18.17
C ASN A 294 -18.84 -6.71 16.94
N TYR A 295 -17.77 -5.93 17.05
CA TYR A 295 -17.22 -5.18 15.93
C TYR A 295 -16.70 -6.11 14.82
N LEU A 296 -15.88 -7.11 15.18
CA LEU A 296 -15.31 -8.08 14.23
C LEU A 296 -16.41 -8.90 13.53
N SER A 297 -17.39 -9.40 14.28
CA SER A 297 -18.55 -10.12 13.73
C SER A 297 -19.39 -9.24 12.82
N ASN A 298 -19.51 -7.94 13.11
CA ASN A 298 -20.17 -7.00 12.21
C ASN A 298 -19.36 -6.75 10.93
N ALA A 299 -18.02 -6.70 11.01
CA ALA A 299 -17.15 -6.56 9.86
C ALA A 299 -17.31 -7.73 8.87
N LEU A 300 -17.50 -8.96 9.37
CA LEU A 300 -17.75 -10.15 8.53
C LEU A 300 -19.07 -10.08 7.74
N LYS A 301 -20.02 -9.22 8.12
CA LYS A 301 -21.26 -9.01 7.35
C LYS A 301 -21.04 -8.20 6.07
N ASN A 302 -19.89 -7.55 5.92
CA ASN A 302 -19.55 -6.79 4.72
C ASN A 302 -19.18 -7.74 3.58
N LYS A 303 -20.07 -7.86 2.57
CA LYS A 303 -19.87 -8.70 1.39
C LYS A 303 -18.65 -8.31 0.54
N ASN A 304 -18.16 -7.08 0.66
CA ASN A 304 -17.02 -6.57 -0.08
C ASN A 304 -15.69 -6.69 0.70
N LEU A 305 -15.69 -7.40 1.84
CA LEU A 305 -14.47 -7.62 2.62
C LEU A 305 -13.52 -8.54 1.84
N LYS A 306 -12.27 -8.09 1.63
CA LYS A 306 -11.24 -8.88 0.96
C LYS A 306 -10.98 -10.20 1.71
N ASN A 307 -10.72 -11.28 0.99
CA ASN A 307 -10.55 -12.62 1.57
C ASN A 307 -9.47 -12.69 2.66
N ASP A 308 -8.35 -11.98 2.48
CA ASP A 308 -7.28 -11.92 3.48
C ASP A 308 -7.70 -11.12 4.73
N TYR A 309 -8.50 -10.07 4.55
CA TYR A 309 -9.06 -9.30 5.67
C TYR A 309 -10.13 -10.11 6.41
N GLN A 310 -10.94 -10.88 5.68
CA GLN A 310 -11.88 -11.82 6.26
C GLN A 310 -11.14 -12.85 7.13
N GLU A 311 -10.06 -13.44 6.61
CA GLU A 311 -9.25 -14.39 7.37
C GLU A 311 -8.61 -13.76 8.62
N LEU A 312 -8.10 -12.52 8.52
CA LEU A 312 -7.59 -11.79 9.66
C LEU A 312 -8.65 -11.61 10.76
N VAL A 313 -9.87 -11.24 10.37
CA VAL A 313 -10.99 -11.03 11.30
C VAL A 313 -11.44 -12.33 11.95
N GLU A 314 -11.62 -13.38 11.14
CA GLU A 314 -11.94 -14.74 11.59
C GLU A 314 -10.91 -15.25 12.60
N LEU A 315 -9.61 -15.15 12.28
CA LEU A 315 -8.52 -15.53 13.19
C LEU A 315 -8.49 -14.68 14.47
N GLY A 316 -8.83 -13.39 14.37
CA GLY A 316 -9.00 -12.53 15.54
C GLY A 316 -10.08 -13.05 16.49
N ILE A 317 -11.25 -13.43 15.96
CA ILE A 317 -12.36 -14.01 16.75
C ILE A 317 -11.95 -15.34 17.38
N VAL A 318 -11.27 -16.21 16.63
CA VAL A 318 -10.73 -17.49 17.12
C VAL A 318 -9.72 -17.26 18.25
N PHE A 319 -8.78 -16.33 18.10
CA PHE A 319 -7.81 -15.99 19.13
C PHE A 319 -8.46 -15.44 20.40
N ILE A 320 -9.54 -14.66 20.27
CA ILE A 320 -10.32 -14.15 21.40
C ILE A 320 -11.07 -15.28 22.14
N GLY A 321 -11.14 -16.49 21.59
CA GLY A 321 -11.82 -17.63 22.21
C GLY A 321 -13.34 -17.62 22.01
N ARG A 322 -13.84 -16.88 21.01
CA ARG A 322 -15.27 -16.78 20.66
C ARG A 322 -15.62 -17.57 19.39
N ASN A 323 -15.04 -18.77 19.27
CA ASN A 323 -15.31 -19.76 18.22
C ASN A 323 -15.73 -21.11 18.81
N SER A 324 -16.49 -21.09 19.90
CA SER A 324 -16.86 -22.30 20.66
C SER A 324 -17.79 -23.26 19.88
N ASP A 325 -18.51 -22.75 18.88
CA ASP A 325 -19.36 -23.53 17.99
C ASP A 325 -18.60 -24.10 16.76
N SER A 326 -17.29 -23.84 16.67
CA SER A 326 -16.44 -24.25 15.53
C SER A 326 -16.96 -23.81 14.16
N THR A 327 -17.72 -22.71 14.12
CA THR A 327 -18.25 -22.16 12.86
C THR A 327 -17.15 -21.60 11.96
N ILE A 328 -16.09 -21.05 12.56
CA ILE A 328 -14.93 -20.53 11.83
C ILE A 328 -13.91 -21.64 11.64
N LYS A 329 -13.68 -22.02 10.38
CA LYS A 329 -12.63 -22.97 9.98
C LYS A 329 -11.33 -22.23 9.65
N ILE A 330 -10.24 -22.60 10.30
CA ILE A 330 -8.92 -22.00 10.02
C ILE A 330 -8.42 -22.47 8.65
N ARG A 331 -8.24 -21.52 7.72
CA ARG A 331 -7.77 -21.78 6.36
C ARG A 331 -6.28 -22.23 6.33
N PRO A 332 -5.83 -22.93 5.28
CA PRO A 332 -4.40 -23.19 5.06
C PRO A 332 -3.56 -21.91 4.98
N PRO A 333 -2.30 -21.91 5.44
CA PRO A 333 -1.41 -20.76 5.29
C PRO A 333 -1.19 -20.45 3.80
N GLY A 334 -1.49 -19.21 3.42
CA GLY A 334 -1.38 -18.73 2.04
C GLY A 334 0.06 -18.48 1.58
N ALA A 335 0.23 -18.01 0.34
CA ALA A 335 1.53 -17.74 -0.24
C ALA A 335 2.35 -16.75 0.60
N LEU A 336 3.62 -17.10 0.83
CA LEU A 336 4.53 -16.27 1.61
C LEU A 336 5.25 -15.28 0.69
N HIS A 337 4.88 -14.00 0.78
CA HIS A 337 5.64 -12.91 0.15
C HIS A 337 6.01 -11.88 1.21
N HIS A 338 7.29 -11.54 1.31
CA HIS A 338 7.82 -10.57 2.29
C HIS A 338 7.09 -9.21 2.28
N ALA A 339 6.53 -8.83 1.13
CA ALA A 339 5.86 -7.56 0.90
C ALA A 339 4.38 -7.51 1.33
N ARG A 340 3.80 -8.59 1.90
CA ARG A 340 2.39 -8.61 2.33
C ARG A 340 2.29 -8.69 3.85
N TRP A 341 2.22 -7.56 4.54
CA TRP A 341 2.22 -7.51 6.01
C TRP A 341 0.96 -8.07 6.66
N MET A 342 -0.16 -8.03 5.93
CA MET A 342 -1.35 -8.79 6.29
C MET A 342 -1.04 -10.26 6.57
N ALA A 343 -0.14 -10.86 5.77
CA ALA A 343 0.30 -12.24 6.00
C ALA A 343 0.99 -12.38 7.35
N LYS A 344 1.79 -11.41 7.81
CA LYS A 344 2.45 -11.53 9.13
C LYS A 344 1.45 -11.56 10.28
N ALA A 345 0.39 -10.74 10.23
CA ALA A 345 -0.67 -10.76 11.22
C ALA A 345 -1.42 -12.11 11.22
N ILE A 346 -1.87 -12.56 10.04
CA ILE A 346 -2.55 -13.85 9.84
C ILE A 346 -1.70 -15.01 10.36
N TYR A 347 -0.42 -15.06 9.94
CA TYR A 347 0.47 -16.13 10.36
C TYR A 347 0.79 -16.07 11.85
N SER A 348 0.84 -14.89 12.47
CA SER A 348 1.05 -14.79 13.92
C SER A 348 -0.06 -15.44 14.69
N PHE A 349 -1.32 -15.18 14.31
CA PHE A 349 -2.45 -15.89 14.89
C PHE A 349 -2.32 -17.39 14.67
N LYS A 350 -2.10 -17.86 13.43
CA LYS A 350 -1.99 -19.29 13.16
C LYS A 350 -0.88 -19.98 13.95
N ILE A 351 0.32 -19.40 13.97
CA ILE A 351 1.46 -19.98 14.70
C ILE A 351 1.17 -19.99 16.19
N PHE A 352 0.60 -18.92 16.73
CA PHE A 352 0.24 -18.88 18.14
C PHE A 352 -0.83 -19.92 18.48
N LEU A 353 -1.90 -20.02 17.68
CA LEU A 353 -3.00 -20.97 17.88
C LEU A 353 -2.50 -22.43 17.86
N PHE A 354 -1.57 -22.77 16.95
CA PHE A 354 -0.99 -24.11 16.83
C PHE A 354 0.36 -24.28 17.54
N ARG A 355 0.72 -23.37 18.46
CA ARG A 355 2.07 -23.30 19.08
C ARG A 355 2.56 -24.62 19.69
N GLN A 356 1.67 -25.42 20.29
CA GLN A 356 2.01 -26.70 20.91
C GLN A 356 2.56 -27.72 19.89
N LEU A 357 2.17 -27.61 18.62
CA LEU A 357 2.56 -28.53 17.55
C LEU A 357 3.82 -28.06 16.79
N LEU A 358 4.31 -26.84 17.08
CA LEU A 358 5.33 -26.16 16.28
C LEU A 358 6.73 -26.12 16.92
N SER A 359 6.93 -26.74 18.10
CA SER A 359 8.25 -26.82 18.77
C SER A 359 8.98 -25.46 18.82
N LEU A 360 8.27 -24.45 19.33
CA LEU A 360 8.75 -23.06 19.42
C LEU A 360 9.50 -22.83 20.74
N LYS A 361 10.50 -21.95 20.71
CA LYS A 361 11.16 -21.45 21.94
C LYS A 361 10.18 -20.61 22.75
N MET A 362 10.36 -20.58 24.06
CA MET A 362 9.50 -19.80 24.96
C MET A 362 9.51 -18.29 24.61
N SER A 363 10.65 -17.75 24.19
CA SER A 363 10.76 -16.35 23.73
C SER A 363 9.90 -16.09 22.49
N GLU A 364 9.89 -17.01 21.53
CA GLU A 364 9.09 -16.91 20.29
C GLU A 364 7.60 -16.98 20.59
N VAL A 365 7.19 -17.90 21.48
CA VAL A 365 5.79 -18.00 21.94
C VAL A 365 5.36 -16.71 22.64
N ASN A 366 6.22 -16.13 23.48
CA ASN A 366 5.94 -14.87 24.17
C ASN A 366 5.85 -13.68 23.22
N GLY A 367 6.76 -13.57 22.25
CA GLY A 367 6.70 -12.51 21.23
C GLY A 367 5.42 -12.61 20.39
N LEU A 368 5.07 -13.82 19.93
CA LEU A 368 3.82 -14.06 19.19
C LEU A 368 2.57 -13.78 20.01
N LYS A 369 2.57 -14.14 21.31
CA LYS A 369 1.50 -13.79 22.25
C LYS A 369 1.31 -12.27 22.29
N ASN A 370 2.39 -11.52 22.51
CA ASN A 370 2.34 -10.07 22.62
C ASN A 370 1.87 -9.41 21.32
N ILE A 371 2.34 -9.90 20.16
CA ILE A 371 1.87 -9.47 18.84
C ILE A 371 0.37 -9.74 18.68
N CYS A 372 -0.11 -10.94 19.00
CA CYS A 372 -1.53 -11.28 18.86
C CYS A 372 -2.43 -10.43 19.78
N LEU A 373 -1.99 -10.15 21.01
CA LEU A 373 -2.68 -9.26 21.93
C LEU A 373 -2.74 -7.83 21.38
N PHE A 374 -1.64 -7.30 20.84
CA PHE A 374 -1.62 -6.00 20.19
C PHE A 374 -2.54 -5.94 18.97
N LEU A 375 -2.55 -7.02 18.16
CA LEU A 375 -3.38 -7.13 16.97
C LEU A 375 -4.86 -6.96 17.33
N VAL A 376 -5.37 -7.76 18.28
CA VAL A 376 -6.79 -7.73 18.62
C VAL A 376 -7.19 -6.49 19.42
N THR A 377 -6.35 -5.97 20.31
CA THR A 377 -6.75 -4.85 21.18
C THR A 377 -6.57 -3.48 20.54
N VAL A 378 -5.60 -3.32 19.63
CA VAL A 378 -5.24 -2.01 19.06
C VAL A 378 -5.39 -1.97 17.54
N TYR A 379 -4.78 -2.93 16.84
CA TYR A 379 -4.46 -2.80 15.42
C TYR A 379 -5.59 -3.13 14.45
N VAL A 380 -6.21 -4.31 14.57
CA VAL A 380 -7.10 -4.88 13.53
C VAL A 380 -8.26 -3.94 13.20
N LYS A 381 -8.90 -3.36 14.22
CA LYS A 381 -9.98 -2.38 14.02
C LYS A 381 -9.51 -1.17 13.21
N SER A 382 -8.38 -0.57 13.57
CA SER A 382 -7.84 0.61 12.87
C SER A 382 -7.39 0.28 11.44
N TRP A 383 -6.89 -0.93 11.20
CA TRP A 383 -6.62 -1.43 9.86
C TRP A 383 -7.89 -1.52 9.00
N LEU A 384 -8.97 -2.10 9.52
CA LEU A 384 -10.24 -2.22 8.78
C LEU A 384 -10.86 -0.84 8.45
N GLU A 385 -10.61 0.16 9.29
CA GLU A 385 -11.09 1.53 9.12
C GLU A 385 -10.17 2.42 8.26
N SER A 386 -9.09 1.85 7.69
CA SER A 386 -8.08 2.60 6.95
C SER A 386 -8.55 3.13 5.60
N SER A 387 -9.53 2.48 4.96
CA SER A 387 -10.11 2.93 3.68
C SER A 387 -11.03 4.16 3.81
N SER A 388 -11.48 4.49 5.02
CA SER A 388 -12.36 5.64 5.23
C SER A 388 -11.55 6.94 5.31
N ALA A 389 -11.63 7.76 4.26
CA ALA A 389 -11.04 9.11 4.26
C ALA A 389 -11.78 10.04 5.24
N ILE A 390 -13.12 10.02 5.24
CA ILE A 390 -13.96 10.82 6.14
C ILE A 390 -13.67 10.52 7.61
N GLY A 391 -13.53 9.23 7.95
CA GLY A 391 -13.24 8.80 9.31
C GLY A 391 -11.77 8.90 9.71
N ALA A 392 -10.85 9.14 8.76
CA ALA A 392 -9.41 9.09 9.01
C ALA A 392 -8.98 9.96 10.21
N PRO A 393 -9.40 11.23 10.34
CA PRO A 393 -8.96 12.07 11.45
C PRO A 393 -9.35 11.53 12.82
N LEU A 394 -10.59 11.04 12.96
CA LEU A 394 -11.07 10.46 14.21
C LEU A 394 -10.41 9.11 14.49
N ASN A 395 -10.26 8.27 13.46
CA ASN A 395 -9.70 6.92 13.59
C ASN A 395 -8.22 6.96 14.01
N ASP A 396 -7.43 7.86 13.41
CA ASP A 396 -6.01 8.03 13.73
C ASP A 396 -5.80 8.61 15.13
N LEU A 397 -6.68 9.52 15.54
CA LEU A 397 -6.75 10.00 16.93
C LEU A 397 -7.09 8.86 17.91
N MET A 398 -8.10 8.06 17.61
CA MET A 398 -8.49 6.93 18.45
C MET A 398 -7.36 5.90 18.52
N PHE A 399 -6.62 5.70 17.44
CA PHE A 399 -5.44 4.84 17.42
C PHE A 399 -4.34 5.34 18.37
N LEU A 400 -4.02 6.64 18.33
CA LEU A 400 -3.09 7.26 19.29
C LEU A 400 -3.53 7.05 20.75
N LYS A 401 -4.82 7.23 21.05
CA LYS A 401 -5.37 6.99 22.39
C LYS A 401 -5.22 5.53 22.81
N LYS A 402 -5.52 4.60 21.91
CA LYS A 402 -5.34 3.16 22.16
C LYS A 402 -3.89 2.82 22.45
N LEU A 403 -2.96 3.33 21.64
CA LEU A 403 -1.52 3.13 21.86
C LEU A 403 -1.08 3.64 23.23
N LYS A 404 -1.51 4.85 23.62
CA LYS A 404 -1.17 5.42 24.93
C LYS A 404 -1.76 4.60 26.09
N LYS A 405 -3.00 4.12 25.97
CA LYS A 405 -3.60 3.21 26.96
C LYS A 405 -2.84 1.87 27.02
N TYR A 406 -2.39 1.37 25.87
CA TYR A 406 -1.67 0.11 25.74
C TYR A 406 -0.28 0.15 26.39
N GLU A 407 0.26 1.33 26.71
CA GLU A 407 1.51 1.47 27.45
C GLU A 407 1.48 0.77 28.81
N ASN A 408 0.32 0.76 29.47
CA ASN A 408 0.10 0.06 30.74
C ASN A 408 0.12 -1.47 30.61
N ILE A 409 -0.01 -1.99 29.39
CA ILE A 409 -0.02 -3.43 29.09
C ILE A 409 1.36 -3.87 28.58
N ASN A 410 1.90 -3.14 27.61
CA ASN A 410 3.25 -3.35 27.10
C ASN A 410 3.85 -2.01 26.62
N GLN A 411 4.71 -1.44 27.47
CA GLN A 411 5.38 -0.16 27.22
C GLN A 411 6.28 -0.21 25.98
N GLY A 412 6.97 -1.33 25.73
CA GLY A 412 7.87 -1.50 24.58
C GLY A 412 7.13 -1.43 23.25
N ILE A 413 6.07 -2.23 23.10
CA ILE A 413 5.19 -2.22 21.91
C ILE A 413 4.53 -0.86 21.73
N SER A 414 3.98 -0.29 22.79
CA SER A 414 3.32 1.02 22.72
C SER A 414 4.28 2.10 22.24
N SER A 415 5.48 2.17 22.82
CA SER A 415 6.50 3.16 22.48
C SER A 415 6.95 3.04 21.02
N ILE A 416 7.28 1.83 20.55
CA ILE A 416 7.76 1.65 19.17
C ILE A 416 6.66 1.94 18.13
N ALA A 417 5.43 1.49 18.41
CA ALA A 417 4.29 1.72 17.54
C ALA A 417 3.91 3.20 17.47
N LEU A 418 3.90 3.89 18.62
CA LEU A 418 3.61 5.31 18.72
C LEU A 418 4.70 6.14 18.04
N LYS A 419 5.99 5.85 18.28
CA LYS A 419 7.10 6.48 17.56
C LYS A 419 6.95 6.33 16.05
N LYS A 420 6.63 5.12 15.56
CA LYS A 420 6.46 4.90 14.12
C LYS A 420 5.26 5.67 13.56
N PHE A 421 4.11 5.62 14.23
CA PHE A 421 2.90 6.31 13.79
C PHE A 421 3.09 7.84 13.79
N CYS A 422 3.77 8.40 14.80
CA CYS A 422 4.09 9.82 14.89
C CYS A 422 4.89 10.35 13.70
N ASN A 423 5.76 9.53 13.09
CA ASN A 423 6.50 9.91 11.88
C ASN A 423 5.60 10.18 10.66
N HIS A 424 4.32 9.77 10.72
CA HIS A 424 3.35 9.95 9.65
C HIS A 424 2.23 10.93 10.01
N LEU A 425 2.21 11.52 11.21
CA LEU A 425 1.16 12.46 11.64
C LEU A 425 1.14 13.78 10.85
N TRP A 426 2.17 14.06 10.06
CA TRP A 426 2.15 15.18 9.12
C TRP A 426 0.99 15.08 8.12
N CYS A 427 0.42 13.88 7.92
CA CYS A 427 -0.76 13.69 7.09
C CYS A 427 -2.06 14.21 7.71
N LEU A 428 -2.12 14.30 9.05
CA LEU A 428 -3.26 14.80 9.78
C LEU A 428 -3.17 16.33 9.85
N ASN A 429 -3.20 16.97 8.69
CA ASN A 429 -3.14 18.41 8.54
C ASN A 429 -4.55 19.05 8.56
N GLU A 430 -4.63 20.36 8.37
CA GLU A 430 -5.89 21.11 8.37
C GLU A 430 -6.83 20.66 7.26
N GLU A 431 -6.30 20.42 6.05
CA GLU A 431 -7.06 19.98 4.87
C GLU A 431 -7.71 18.61 5.09
N SER A 432 -6.98 17.64 5.63
CA SER A 432 -7.54 16.31 5.92
C SER A 432 -8.47 16.32 7.14
N SER A 433 -8.21 17.18 8.13
CA SER A 433 -9.04 17.31 9.33
C SER A 433 -10.45 17.82 9.02
N ILE A 434 -10.63 18.59 7.93
CA ILE A 434 -11.96 19.07 7.53
C ILE A 434 -12.92 17.93 7.18
N LEU A 435 -12.38 16.79 6.70
CA LEU A 435 -13.18 15.63 6.32
C LEU A 435 -13.98 15.08 7.50
N ALA A 436 -13.48 15.28 8.73
CA ALA A 436 -14.16 14.86 9.95
C ALA A 436 -15.51 15.55 10.18
N ILE A 437 -15.78 16.69 9.53
CA ILE A 437 -17.09 17.34 9.56
C ILE A 437 -18.16 16.44 8.91
N PHE A 438 -17.79 15.61 7.94
CA PHE A 438 -18.69 14.67 7.28
C PHE A 438 -18.82 13.34 8.05
N ASP A 439 -17.98 13.10 9.06
CA ASP A 439 -18.08 11.88 9.86
C ASP A 439 -19.28 11.95 10.82
N LYS A 440 -20.16 10.95 10.76
CA LYS A 440 -21.32 10.82 11.66
C LYS A 440 -20.92 10.55 13.11
N ASN A 441 -19.73 10.02 13.35
CA ASN A 441 -19.22 9.70 14.69
C ASN A 441 -18.62 10.93 15.39
N VAL A 442 -18.43 12.04 14.67
CA VAL A 442 -17.97 13.31 15.25
C VAL A 442 -19.18 14.09 15.73
N ASN A 443 -19.18 14.51 16.99
CA ASN A 443 -20.30 15.27 17.55
C ASN A 443 -20.38 16.71 16.99
N ILE A 444 -21.57 17.29 17.02
CA ILE A 444 -21.85 18.63 16.46
C ILE A 444 -20.95 19.71 17.08
N ALA A 445 -20.67 19.64 18.38
CA ALA A 445 -19.82 20.61 19.07
C ALA A 445 -18.38 20.59 18.51
N SER A 446 -17.84 19.40 18.24
CA SER A 446 -16.53 19.22 17.62
C SER A 446 -16.54 19.74 16.18
N LYS A 447 -17.59 19.46 15.40
CA LYS A 447 -17.75 19.99 14.04
C LYS A 447 -17.77 21.52 13.99
N LYS A 448 -18.56 22.15 14.86
CA LYS A 448 -18.62 23.63 14.99
C LYS A 448 -17.24 24.20 15.30
N ARG A 449 -16.52 23.58 16.23
CA ARG A 449 -15.17 24.01 16.60
C ARG A 449 -14.16 23.84 15.47
N ILE A 450 -14.20 22.77 14.67
CA ILE A 450 -13.36 22.64 13.47
C ILE A 450 -13.59 23.84 12.53
N ILE A 451 -14.86 24.18 12.27
CA ILE A 451 -15.24 25.31 11.40
C ILE A 451 -14.77 26.66 11.96
N GLU A 452 -14.96 26.91 13.27
CA GLU A 452 -14.51 28.15 13.92
C GLU A 452 -12.99 28.33 13.82
N ASN A 453 -12.28 27.22 13.96
CA ASN A 453 -10.84 27.17 13.86
C ASN A 453 -10.33 27.53 12.46
N LEU A 454 -10.97 26.98 11.42
CA LEU A 454 -10.65 27.29 10.02
C LEU A 454 -10.91 28.76 9.65
N LYS A 455 -11.77 29.46 10.39
CA LYS A 455 -12.02 30.90 10.17
C LYS A 455 -10.90 31.81 10.73
N ARG A 456 -9.95 31.29 11.50
CA ARG A 456 -8.88 32.10 12.11
C ARG A 456 -7.84 32.47 11.06
N LYS A 457 -7.65 33.78 10.80
CA LYS A 457 -6.79 34.35 9.73
C LYS A 457 -5.27 34.05 9.80
N ASN A 458 -4.79 33.31 10.80
CA ASN A 458 -3.36 32.99 10.98
C ASN A 458 -3.11 31.47 10.91
N LEU A 459 -3.67 30.82 9.89
CA LEU A 459 -3.31 29.43 9.57
C LEU A 459 -1.94 29.47 8.88
N HIS A 460 -0.89 29.14 9.62
CA HIS A 460 0.47 29.13 9.07
C HIS A 460 0.61 27.99 8.05
N THR A 461 1.19 28.35 6.90
CA THR A 461 1.52 27.55 5.71
C THR A 461 2.54 26.42 5.93
N GLU A 462 2.71 25.90 7.14
CA GLU A 462 3.59 24.73 7.38
C GLU A 462 2.79 23.42 7.28
N ARG A 463 2.75 22.84 6.07
CA ARG A 463 2.04 21.58 5.72
C ARG A 463 2.45 20.33 6.50
N LYS A 464 3.54 20.35 7.28
CA LYS A 464 4.07 19.17 7.98
C LYS A 464 4.26 19.43 9.47
N CYS A 465 3.28 19.02 10.27
CA CYS A 465 3.43 18.93 11.72
C CYS A 465 4.22 17.66 12.07
N ILE A 466 5.43 17.82 12.63
CA ILE A 466 6.21 16.70 13.16
C ILE A 466 5.95 16.63 14.66
N VAL A 467 5.14 15.65 15.06
CA VAL A 467 4.83 15.42 16.47
C VAL A 467 5.88 14.52 17.10
N GLN A 468 6.56 15.07 18.11
CA GLN A 468 7.29 14.34 19.14
C GLN A 468 6.53 13.13 19.69
N HIS A 469 7.06 11.90 19.71
CA HIS A 469 6.39 10.78 20.41
C HIS A 469 6.11 11.11 21.90
N TYR A 470 7.02 11.83 22.56
CA TYR A 470 6.86 12.37 23.91
C TYR A 470 5.86 13.54 24.01
N GLY A 471 5.48 14.15 22.89
CA GLY A 471 4.46 15.20 22.80
C GLY A 471 3.03 14.64 22.72
N VAL A 472 2.85 13.33 22.54
CA VAL A 472 1.52 12.70 22.44
C VAL A 472 0.65 12.91 23.69
N PRO A 473 1.15 12.79 24.94
CA PRO A 473 0.35 13.12 26.12
C PRO A 473 -0.18 14.56 26.10
N PHE A 474 0.62 15.52 25.62
CA PHE A 474 0.21 16.92 25.48
C PHE A 474 -0.86 17.09 24.39
N LEU A 475 -0.74 16.36 23.28
CA LEU A 475 -1.78 16.30 22.26
C LEU A 475 -3.08 15.71 22.78
N LEU A 476 -3.01 14.64 23.58
CA LEU A 476 -4.18 13.94 24.11
C LEU A 476 -4.85 14.68 25.28
N GLY A 477 -4.08 15.39 26.11
CA GLY A 477 -4.54 16.10 27.30
C GLY A 477 -5.30 17.40 27.02
N LYS A 478 -5.09 18.00 25.84
CA LYS A 478 -5.97 19.06 25.37
C LYS A 478 -7.22 18.42 24.74
N ILE A 479 -8.37 18.60 25.38
CA ILE A 479 -9.66 17.92 25.13
C ILE A 479 -10.19 17.96 23.67
N LEU A 480 -9.55 18.62 22.71
CA LEU A 480 -9.98 18.59 21.31
C LEU A 480 -8.84 18.45 20.30
N ILE A 481 -8.51 17.20 19.97
CA ILE A 481 -7.58 16.88 18.88
C ILE A 481 -8.12 17.24 17.49
N LEU A 482 -9.45 17.32 17.30
CA LEU A 482 -10.03 17.85 16.05
C LEU A 482 -9.84 19.37 15.89
N THR A 483 -9.32 20.06 16.91
CA THR A 483 -9.27 21.54 16.99
C THR A 483 -7.85 22.02 17.27
N LEU A 484 -6.81 21.17 17.15
CA LEU A 484 -5.44 21.51 17.55
C LEU A 484 -4.41 21.60 16.42
N TYR A 485 -4.76 21.29 15.18
CA TYR A 485 -3.79 21.39 14.10
C TYR A 485 -3.46 22.83 13.65
N ILE A 486 -4.05 23.85 14.30
CA ILE A 486 -3.84 25.28 13.98
C ILE A 486 -2.94 26.01 15.01
N LEU A 487 -2.44 25.34 16.08
CA LEU A 487 -1.88 26.07 17.24
C LEU A 487 -0.46 25.71 17.68
N PHE A 488 0.38 25.12 16.82
CA PHE A 488 1.80 24.94 17.16
C PHE A 488 2.72 25.74 16.25
N PRO A 489 2.99 27.03 16.57
CA PRO A 489 4.23 27.64 16.15
C PRO A 489 5.39 26.90 16.83
N LYS A 490 6.45 26.66 16.05
CA LYS A 490 7.72 25.97 16.37
C LYS A 490 8.45 26.36 17.68
N ASN A 491 7.91 27.23 18.52
CA ASN A 491 8.65 27.87 19.60
C ASN A 491 8.47 27.26 21.01
N ASN A 492 7.70 26.19 21.19
CA ASN A 492 7.43 25.64 22.54
C ASN A 492 7.75 24.14 22.69
N PHE A 493 8.86 23.67 22.14
CA PHE A 493 9.47 22.40 22.56
C PHE A 493 10.99 22.53 22.53
N TYR A 494 11.57 22.85 23.68
CA TYR A 494 12.96 22.52 24.02
C TYR A 494 12.97 21.22 24.80
#